data_AF-A0A6I4TNG1-F1
#
_entry.id   AF-A0A6I4TNG1-F1
#
_cell.length_a   1.000
_cell.length_b   1.000
_cell.length_c   1.000
_cell.angle_alpha   90.00
_cell.angle_beta   90.00
_cell.angle_gamma   90.00
#
_symmetry.space_group_name_H-M   'P 1'
#
loop_
_entity.id
_entity.type
_entity.pdbx_description
1 polymer ?
#
loop_
_entity_poly.entity_id
_entity_poly.type
_entity_poly.pdbx_seq_one_letter_code
_entity_poly.pdbx_strand_id
1 'polypeptide(L)'
;MDNGFNYLRKKALMYFGGGSVVLLLIVVTFFGREPPTSSIAVGTYASECCGSLRLDENSVFVDGLAVPYTMGQSNQGVHVVPAETILIRNGKLTVSPNDHLRTLPLNDREEPSSLQVFDIDTHELVEFVRR
;
A
#
# COMPACT_ATOMS: atom_id res chain seq x y z
N MET A 1 -64.61 -42.83 0.95
CA MET A 1 -65.23 -41.87 0.02
C MET A 1 -64.96 -40.49 0.58
N ASP A 2 -63.78 -39.98 0.22
CA ASP A 2 -63.24 -38.69 0.58
C ASP A 2 -63.97 -37.57 -0.15
N ASN A 3 -64.43 -36.56 0.60
CA ASN A 3 -65.00 -35.35 0.04
C ASN A 3 -64.35 -34.12 0.70
N GLY A 4 -63.64 -33.36 -0.12
CA GLY A 4 -63.85 -31.91 -0.18
C GLY A 4 -63.07 -31.05 0.80
N PHE A 5 -61.80 -30.79 0.45
CA PHE A 5 -61.20 -29.46 0.38
C PHE A 5 -61.90 -28.37 1.21
N ASN A 6 -61.45 -28.17 2.44
CA ASN A 6 -61.90 -27.05 3.23
C ASN A 6 -60.70 -26.39 3.92
N TYR A 7 -60.61 -25.06 3.73
CA TYR A 7 -59.84 -24.10 4.52
C TYR A 7 -58.34 -23.91 4.24
N LEU A 8 -57.94 -23.87 2.96
CA LEU A 8 -56.79 -23.08 2.52
C LEU A 8 -57.23 -21.63 2.24
N ARG A 9 -57.47 -20.82 3.28
CA ARG A 9 -57.43 -19.35 3.20
C ARG A 9 -57.65 -18.74 4.58
N LYS A 10 -56.57 -18.45 5.28
CA LYS A 10 -56.34 -17.16 5.94
C LYS A 10 -55.03 -17.18 6.71
N LYS A 11 -54.27 -16.11 6.51
CA LYS A 11 -53.05 -15.70 7.23
C LYS A 11 -51.74 -16.36 6.79
N ALA A 12 -51.47 -16.28 5.49
CA ALA A 12 -50.11 -16.02 5.01
C ALA A 12 -50.00 -14.50 4.77
N LEU A 13 -49.99 -13.73 5.85
CA LEU A 13 -49.70 -12.30 5.81
C LEU A 13 -48.30 -12.13 6.38
N MET A 14 -47.40 -11.63 5.53
CA MET A 14 -46.16 -10.94 5.89
C MET A 14 -45.08 -11.75 6.63
N TYR A 15 -44.28 -12.51 5.88
CA TYR A 15 -42.83 -12.64 6.14
C TYR A 15 -42.07 -12.75 4.80
N PHE A 16 -42.28 -11.78 3.90
CA PHE A 16 -41.38 -11.54 2.78
C PHE A 16 -40.86 -10.11 2.94
N GLY A 17 -39.68 -9.95 3.54
CA GLY A 17 -39.10 -8.62 3.71
C GLY A 17 -37.87 -8.50 4.61
N GLY A 18 -37.24 -9.59 5.05
CA GLY A 18 -36.15 -9.49 6.04
C GLY A 18 -34.97 -10.44 5.88
N GLY A 19 -34.90 -11.24 4.81
CA GLY A 19 -33.89 -12.31 4.69
C GLY A 19 -32.83 -12.12 3.61
N SER A 20 -32.92 -11.08 2.77
CA SER A 20 -32.08 -10.96 1.55
C SER A 20 -31.20 -9.71 1.48
N VAL A 21 -31.18 -8.88 2.52
CA VAL A 21 -30.33 -7.66 2.57
C VAL A 21 -29.12 -7.86 3.47
N VAL A 22 -29.20 -8.74 4.47
CA VAL A 22 -28.10 -8.98 5.41
C VAL A 22 -26.98 -9.83 4.78
N LEU A 23 -27.30 -10.72 3.84
CA LEU A 23 -26.28 -11.55 3.18
C LEU A 23 -25.49 -10.78 2.10
N LEU A 24 -26.07 -9.72 1.52
CA LEU A 24 -25.42 -8.94 0.46
C LEU A 24 -24.49 -7.84 1.02
N LEU A 25 -24.66 -7.46 2.30
CA LEU A 25 -23.79 -6.52 3.00
C LEU A 25 -22.48 -7.16 3.51
N ILE A 26 -22.43 -8.48 3.66
CA ILE A 26 -21.23 -9.19 4.15
C ILE A 26 -20.23 -9.44 3.02
N VAL A 27 -20.65 -9.43 1.75
CA VAL A 27 -19.76 -9.67 0.61
C VAL A 27 -19.01 -8.38 0.18
N VAL A 28 -19.54 -7.19 0.48
CA VAL A 28 -18.93 -5.92 0.03
C VAL A 28 -17.77 -5.47 0.92
N THR A 29 -17.63 -6.01 2.14
CA THR A 29 -16.58 -5.56 3.08
C THR A 29 -15.25 -6.32 3.00
N PHE A 30 -15.17 -7.42 2.24
CA PHE A 30 -13.95 -8.24 2.16
C PHE A 30 -13.17 -8.13 0.84
N PHE A 31 -13.67 -7.43 -0.17
CA PHE A 31 -13.02 -7.30 -1.48
C PHE A 31 -12.34 -5.93 -1.74
N GLY A 32 -12.06 -5.16 -0.69
CA GLY A 32 -11.41 -3.85 -0.83
C GLY A 32 -10.30 -3.58 0.16
N ARG A 33 -9.87 -4.58 0.95
CA ARG A 33 -8.65 -4.44 1.74
C ARG A 33 -7.50 -4.82 0.82
N GLU A 34 -7.13 -3.89 -0.07
CA GLU A 34 -5.77 -3.89 -0.61
C GLU A 34 -4.85 -4.11 0.61
N PRO A 35 -3.97 -5.13 0.60
CA PRO A 35 -3.02 -5.28 1.69
C PRO A 35 -2.37 -3.91 1.88
N PRO A 36 -2.11 -3.46 3.12
CA PRO A 36 -1.45 -2.17 3.31
C PRO A 36 -0.18 -2.22 2.47
N THR A 37 -0.17 -1.51 1.33
CA THR A 37 0.89 -1.57 0.32
C THR A 37 2.20 -1.10 0.95
N SER A 38 2.17 -0.51 2.14
CA SER A 38 3.35 -0.20 2.91
C SER A 38 4.06 -1.44 3.46
N SER A 39 3.33 -2.49 3.86
CA SER A 39 3.92 -3.71 4.46
C SER A 39 4.86 -4.46 3.52
N ILE A 40 4.59 -4.45 2.21
CA ILE A 40 5.44 -5.11 1.20
C ILE A 40 6.82 -4.44 1.07
N ALA A 41 6.88 -3.13 1.28
CA ALA A 41 8.10 -2.33 1.14
C ALA A 41 8.96 -2.33 2.41
N VAL A 42 8.44 -2.84 3.54
CA VAL A 42 9.13 -2.85 4.84
C VAL A 42 10.44 -3.63 4.75
N GLY A 43 11.56 -3.01 5.07
CA GLY A 43 12.86 -3.67 5.03
C GLY A 43 14.01 -2.68 5.09
N THR A 44 15.23 -3.22 5.20
CA THR A 44 16.44 -2.40 5.11
C THR A 44 16.96 -2.46 3.69
N TYR A 45 17.20 -1.31 3.08
CA TYR A 45 17.73 -1.18 1.73
C TYR A 45 19.07 -0.48 1.82
N ALA A 46 20.09 -1.02 1.16
CA ALA A 46 21.44 -0.53 1.25
C ALA A 46 22.09 -0.41 -0.12
N SER A 47 22.93 0.61 -0.27
CA SER A 47 23.80 0.81 -1.42
C SER A 47 25.23 0.96 -0.92
N GLU A 48 26.19 0.38 -1.64
CA GLU A 48 27.60 0.42 -1.25
C GLU A 48 28.17 1.85 -1.27
N CYS A 49 27.66 2.70 -2.16
CA CYS A 49 28.17 4.07 -2.30
C CYS A 49 27.67 5.02 -1.22
N CYS A 50 26.44 4.82 -0.77
CA CYS A 50 25.61 5.94 -0.32
C CYS A 50 24.92 5.69 1.02
N GLY A 51 25.06 4.48 1.59
CA GLY A 51 24.56 4.10 2.90
C GLY A 51 23.33 3.20 2.85
N SER A 52 22.50 3.27 3.89
CA SER A 52 21.30 2.45 4.02
C SER A 52 20.13 3.27 4.51
N LEU A 53 18.93 2.90 4.06
CA LEU A 53 17.67 3.38 4.59
C LEU A 53 16.80 2.21 5.02
N ARG A 54 15.93 2.43 6.00
CA ARG A 54 15.02 1.39 6.49
C ARG A 54 13.59 1.85 6.33
N LEU A 55 12.78 1.08 5.63
CA LEU A 55 11.34 1.29 5.51
C LEU A 55 10.66 0.47 6.60
N ASP A 56 9.90 1.14 7.46
CA ASP A 56 8.92 0.52 8.36
C ASP A 56 7.51 0.75 7.80
N GLU A 57 6.47 0.35 8.53
CA GLU A 57 5.07 0.42 8.06
C GLU A 57 4.65 1.83 7.59
N ASN A 58 5.19 2.89 8.19
CA ASN A 58 4.74 4.27 7.92
C ASN A 58 5.89 5.28 7.77
N SER A 59 7.15 4.86 7.88
CA SER A 59 8.29 5.79 7.90
C SER A 59 9.52 5.21 7.23
N VAL A 60 10.24 6.08 6.53
CA VAL A 60 11.59 5.84 6.02
C VAL A 60 12.56 6.37 7.06
N PHE A 61 13.50 5.55 7.49
CA PHE A 61 14.56 5.93 8.42
C PHE A 61 15.85 6.15 7.63
N VAL A 62 16.37 7.37 7.68
CA VAL A 62 17.65 7.76 7.08
C VAL A 62 18.51 8.37 8.18
N ASP A 63 19.65 7.77 8.50
CA ASP A 63 20.55 8.20 9.58
C ASP A 63 19.84 8.48 10.93
N GLY A 64 18.80 7.69 11.24
CA GLY A 64 18.01 7.83 12.47
C GLY A 64 16.87 8.85 12.40
N LEU A 65 16.77 9.64 11.33
CA LEU A 65 15.62 10.51 11.07
C LEU A 65 14.46 9.71 10.49
N ALA A 66 13.30 9.76 11.14
CA ALA A 66 12.07 9.14 10.66
C ALA A 66 11.30 10.12 9.75
N VAL A 67 11.16 9.78 8.47
CA VAL A 67 10.40 10.53 7.47
C VAL A 67 9.12 9.76 7.17
N PRO A 68 7.93 10.30 7.47
CA PRO A 68 6.67 9.66 7.10
C PRO A 68 6.61 9.40 5.60
N TYR A 69 5.99 8.30 5.17
CA TYR A 69 5.75 8.07 3.74
C TYR A 69 4.37 7.49 3.48
N THR A 70 3.95 7.61 2.23
CA THR A 70 2.82 6.88 1.66
C THR A 70 3.27 6.06 0.46
N MET A 71 2.48 5.06 0.10
CA MET A 71 2.72 4.31 -1.14
C MET A 71 1.98 4.97 -2.29
N GLY A 72 2.67 5.17 -3.40
CA GLY A 72 2.10 5.63 -4.66
C GLY A 72 2.16 4.53 -5.73
N GLN A 73 1.28 4.65 -6.71
CA GLN A 73 1.28 3.81 -7.90
C GLN A 73 1.19 4.71 -9.14
N SER A 74 2.07 4.45 -10.12
CA SER A 74 2.08 5.14 -11.40
C SER A 74 2.16 4.11 -12.54
N ASN A 75 2.17 4.60 -13.77
CA ASN A 75 2.39 3.76 -14.95
C ASN A 75 3.78 3.08 -14.96
N GLN A 76 4.71 3.55 -14.11
CA GLN A 76 6.05 2.99 -13.97
C GLN A 76 6.14 1.95 -12.84
N GLY A 77 5.05 1.72 -12.09
CA GLY A 77 5.01 0.76 -11.00
C GLY A 77 4.69 1.39 -9.64
N VAL A 78 5.01 0.64 -8.59
CA VAL A 78 4.82 1.07 -7.20
C VAL A 78 6.04 1.85 -6.74
N HIS A 79 5.82 2.88 -5.94
CA HIS A 79 6.87 3.73 -5.42
C HIS A 79 6.53 4.21 -4.01
N VAL A 80 7.56 4.49 -3.23
CA VAL A 80 7.44 5.14 -1.92
C VAL A 80 7.39 6.65 -2.15
N VAL A 81 6.49 7.35 -1.46
CA VAL A 81 6.35 8.81 -1.49
C VAL A 81 6.61 9.37 -0.09
N PRO A 82 7.85 9.73 0.26
CA PRO A 82 8.14 10.30 1.56
C PRO A 82 7.62 11.75 1.66
N ALA A 83 7.27 12.18 2.87
CA ALA A 83 6.78 13.52 3.18
C ALA A 83 7.85 14.61 2.94
N GLU A 84 9.13 14.23 3.03
CA GLU A 84 10.29 15.04 2.72
C GLU A 84 11.15 14.34 1.67
N THR A 85 11.84 15.07 0.80
CA THR A 85 12.60 14.43 -0.28
C THR A 85 13.81 13.69 0.29
N ILE A 86 13.95 12.41 -0.09
CA ILE A 86 15.13 11.60 0.22
C ILE A 86 15.95 11.50 -1.05
N LEU A 87 17.19 11.95 -1.00
CA LEU A 87 18.11 11.99 -2.13
C LEU A 87 19.54 11.66 -1.69
N ILE A 88 20.42 11.44 -2.65
CA ILE A 88 21.86 11.37 -2.42
C ILE A 88 22.47 12.73 -2.74
N ARG A 89 23.30 13.25 -1.84
CA ARG A 89 24.11 14.45 -2.02
C ARG A 89 25.48 14.25 -1.39
N ASN A 90 26.53 14.63 -2.10
CA ASN A 90 27.93 14.38 -1.80
C ASN A 90 28.19 12.91 -1.43
N GLY A 91 27.57 11.97 -2.16
CA GLY A 91 27.69 10.53 -1.91
C GLY A 91 27.06 10.03 -0.61
N LYS A 92 26.13 10.79 -0.01
CA LYS A 92 25.42 10.39 1.22
C LYS A 92 23.92 10.55 1.06
N LEU A 93 23.17 9.61 1.62
CA LEU A 93 21.72 9.80 1.82
C LEU A 93 21.45 11.04 2.67
N THR A 94 20.50 11.85 2.24
CA THR A 94 20.11 13.10 2.91
C THR A 94 18.61 13.31 2.76
N VAL A 95 18.01 13.94 3.76
CA VAL A 95 16.61 14.39 3.73
C VAL A 95 16.57 15.89 3.47
N SER A 96 15.82 16.30 2.46
CA SER A 96 15.68 17.69 2.02
C SER A 96 14.21 18.10 1.98
N PRO A 97 13.79 19.11 2.76
CA PRO A 97 12.39 19.54 2.79
C PRO A 97 11.96 20.33 1.53
N ASN A 98 12.92 20.87 0.78
CA ASN A 98 12.66 21.86 -0.29
C ASN A 98 12.73 21.29 -1.72
N ASP A 99 13.05 20.01 -1.89
CA ASP A 99 13.18 19.42 -3.22
C ASP A 99 11.86 18.80 -3.72
N HIS A 100 11.69 18.75 -5.06
CA HIS A 100 10.47 18.28 -5.71
C HIS A 100 10.48 16.78 -6.06
N LEU A 101 11.61 16.09 -5.90
CA LEU A 101 11.77 14.68 -6.24
C LEU A 101 11.35 13.78 -5.08
N ARG A 102 10.05 13.49 -4.97
CA ARG A 102 9.46 12.83 -3.81
C ARG A 102 9.15 11.35 -3.97
N THR A 103 9.69 10.69 -5.00
CA THR A 103 9.35 9.28 -5.28
C THR A 103 10.58 8.42 -5.24
N LEU A 104 10.51 7.30 -4.52
CA LEU A 104 11.51 6.23 -4.53
C LEU A 104 10.88 5.01 -5.24
N PRO A 105 11.19 4.78 -6.52
CA PRO A 105 10.66 3.64 -7.27
C PRO A 105 11.05 2.31 -6.61
N LEU A 106 10.14 1.34 -6.64
CA LEU A 106 10.41 -0.06 -6.29
C LEU A 106 10.55 -0.90 -7.55
N ASN A 107 11.44 -1.90 -7.52
CA ASN A 107 11.68 -2.77 -8.67
C ASN A 107 10.53 -3.78 -8.91
N ASP A 108 9.87 -4.25 -7.85
CA ASP A 108 8.75 -5.19 -7.94
C ASP A 108 7.57 -4.73 -7.07
N ARG A 109 6.35 -5.06 -7.49
CA ARG A 109 5.11 -4.64 -6.83
C ARG A 109 4.74 -5.53 -5.65
N GLU A 110 5.01 -6.82 -5.69
CA GLU A 110 4.57 -7.78 -4.68
C GLU A 110 5.68 -8.06 -3.67
N GLU A 111 6.92 -8.18 -4.15
CA GLU A 111 8.07 -8.46 -3.31
C GLU A 111 9.27 -7.60 -3.75
N PRO A 112 9.29 -6.30 -3.37
CA PRO A 112 10.36 -5.41 -3.77
C PRO A 112 11.71 -5.89 -3.21
N SER A 113 12.64 -6.18 -4.12
CA SER A 113 14.02 -6.55 -3.82
C SER A 113 14.98 -5.36 -3.84
N SER A 114 14.57 -4.26 -4.46
CA SER A 114 15.33 -3.02 -4.49
C SER A 114 14.43 -1.79 -4.63
N LEU A 115 15.00 -0.64 -4.24
CA LEU A 115 14.42 0.67 -4.45
C LEU A 115 15.46 1.59 -5.10
N GLN A 116 15.00 2.68 -5.69
CA GLN A 116 15.88 3.66 -6.33
C GLN A 116 15.81 5.02 -5.62
N VAL A 117 16.96 5.66 -5.44
CA VAL A 117 17.09 7.01 -4.88
C VAL A 117 17.83 7.88 -5.87
N PHE A 118 17.37 9.12 -6.06
CA PHE A 118 18.00 10.06 -6.97
C PHE A 118 19.26 10.68 -6.35
N ASP A 119 20.35 10.67 -7.11
CA ASP A 119 21.59 11.37 -6.78
C ASP A 119 21.63 12.70 -7.53
N ILE A 120 21.68 13.79 -6.76
CA ILE A 120 21.65 15.16 -7.31
C ILE A 120 22.98 15.58 -7.93
N ASP A 121 24.10 14.96 -7.54
CA ASP A 121 25.41 15.32 -8.08
C ASP A 121 25.60 14.67 -9.44
N THR A 122 25.21 13.40 -9.58
CA THR A 122 25.35 12.64 -10.82
C THR A 122 24.11 12.73 -11.73
N HIS A 123 22.97 13.16 -11.20
CA HIS A 123 21.66 13.19 -11.87
C HIS A 123 21.17 11.80 -12.30
N GLU A 124 21.55 10.76 -11.57
CA GLU A 124 21.19 9.36 -11.85
C GLU A 124 20.38 8.75 -10.70
N LEU A 125 19.69 7.64 -11.00
CA LEU A 125 19.03 6.82 -9.99
C LEU A 125 20.01 5.75 -9.50
N VAL A 126 20.24 5.74 -8.18
CA VAL A 126 21.09 4.76 -7.51
C VAL A 126 20.20 3.68 -6.90
N GLU A 127 20.53 2.43 -7.16
CA GLU A 127 19.83 1.28 -6.61
C GLU A 127 20.28 0.99 -5.17
N PHE A 128 19.29 0.75 -4.31
CA PHE A 128 19.46 0.23 -2.95
C PHE A 128 18.80 -1.13 -2.89
N VAL A 129 19.60 -2.16 -2.61
CA VAL A 129 19.14 -3.55 -2.57
C VAL A 129 18.69 -3.89 -1.15
N ARG A 130 17.58 -4.61 -1.04
CA ARG A 130 17.02 -5.08 0.23
C ARG A 130 17.94 -6.12 0.86
N ARG A 131 18.16 -6.01 2.17
CA ARG A 131 18.99 -6.90 3.00
C ARG A 131 18.16 -7.58 4.08
#